data_AF-A0A7W1YXA5-F1
#
_entry.id   AF-A0A7W1YXA5-F1
#
_cell.length_a   1.000
_cell.length_b   1.000
_cell.length_c   1.000
_cell.angle_alpha   90.00
_cell.angle_beta   90.00
_cell.angle_gamma   90.00
#
_symmetry.space_group_name_H-M   'P 1'
#
loop_
_entity.id
_entity.type
_entity.pdbx_description
1 polymer ?
#
loop_
_entity_poly.entity_id
_entity_poly.type
_entity_poly.pdbx_seq_one_letter_code
_entity_poly.pdbx_strand_id
1 'polypeptide(L)'
;MSASTHTRLLRGSGVLLLLLGLVHLVATPHIASLIHHLASPAAADLLTPPMLLNHVLVGLLLLPLGYLTLYAAPHSATRARWAQVIVRATAVTVATLPLALLVLMSKRYYFDAPLFVVAVALVVAAAATFLVAAFSTPRDAASDTDAGIRDI
;
A
#
# COMPACT_ATOMS: atom_id res chain seq x y z
N MET A 1 -1.52 -14.76 -14.48
CA MET A 1 -1.95 -15.04 -13.08
C MET A 1 -3.39 -15.55 -13.12
N SER A 2 -3.77 -16.54 -12.31
CA SER A 2 -5.17 -16.98 -12.26
C SER A 2 -6.06 -15.87 -11.70
N ALA A 3 -7.34 -15.84 -12.10
CA ALA A 3 -8.31 -14.89 -11.57
C ALA A 3 -8.41 -14.93 -10.02
N SER A 4 -8.34 -16.13 -9.44
CA SER A 4 -8.38 -16.31 -7.98
C SER A 4 -7.17 -15.70 -7.27
N THR A 5 -5.97 -15.91 -7.79
CA THR A 5 -4.74 -15.32 -7.22
C THR A 5 -4.74 -13.80 -7.38
N HIS A 6 -5.18 -13.29 -8.54
CA HIS A 6 -5.32 -11.85 -8.78
C HIS A 6 -6.25 -11.19 -7.75
N THR A 7 -7.45 -11.74 -7.54
CA THR A 7 -8.40 -11.21 -6.55
C THR A 7 -7.86 -11.33 -5.13
N ARG A 8 -7.19 -12.43 -4.76
CA ARG A 8 -6.60 -12.59 -3.43
C ARG A 8 -5.51 -11.56 -3.14
N LEU A 9 -4.61 -11.31 -4.11
CA LEU A 9 -3.56 -10.30 -3.97
C LEU A 9 -4.15 -8.90 -3.82
N LEU A 10 -5.09 -8.51 -4.69
CA LEU A 10 -5.75 -7.21 -4.60
C LEU A 10 -6.52 -7.06 -3.28
N ARG A 11 -7.21 -8.12 -2.83
CA ARG A 11 -7.89 -8.09 -1.52
C ARG A 11 -6.90 -7.96 -0.38
N GLY A 12 -5.82 -8.72 -0.41
CA GLY A 12 -4.73 -8.64 0.56
C GLY A 12 -4.14 -7.24 0.63
N SER A 13 -3.85 -6.61 -0.51
CA SER A 13 -3.39 -5.23 -0.58
C SER A 13 -4.42 -4.24 -0.01
N GLY A 14 -5.71 -4.41 -0.33
CA GLY A 14 -6.78 -3.58 0.23
C GLY A 14 -6.89 -3.69 1.75
N VAL A 15 -6.85 -4.92 2.30
CA VAL A 15 -6.82 -5.15 3.75
C VAL A 15 -5.58 -4.52 4.37
N LEU A 16 -4.41 -4.69 3.76
CA LEU A 16 -3.16 -4.13 4.27
C LEU A 16 -3.23 -2.59 4.35
N LEU A 17 -3.80 -1.93 3.34
CA LEU A 17 -4.00 -0.47 3.36
C LEU A 17 -4.95 -0.04 4.49
N LEU A 18 -6.05 -0.78 4.71
CA LEU A 18 -6.96 -0.49 5.83
C LEU A 18 -6.26 -0.62 7.18
N LEU A 19 -5.53 -1.73 7.40
CA LEU A 19 -4.78 -1.96 8.62
C LEU A 19 -3.71 -0.88 8.82
N LEU A 20 -3.00 -0.51 7.77
CA LEU A 20 -2.00 0.55 7.83
C LEU A 20 -2.63 1.91 8.16
N GLY A 21 -3.80 2.23 7.60
CA GLY A 21 -4.56 3.42 7.94
C GLY A 21 -4.94 3.46 9.43
N LEU A 22 -5.46 2.35 9.95
CA LEU A 22 -5.78 2.22 11.38
C LEU A 22 -4.53 2.38 12.26
N VAL A 23 -3.43 1.72 11.90
CA VAL A 23 -2.15 1.84 12.62
C VAL A 23 -1.68 3.29 12.66
N HIS A 24 -1.77 4.04 11.55
CA HIS A 24 -1.40 5.46 11.55
C HIS A 24 -2.23 6.28 12.55
N LEU A 25 -3.55 6.07 12.57
CA LEU A 25 -4.44 6.81 13.48
C LEU A 25 -4.19 6.44 14.94
N VAL A 26 -3.98 5.16 15.25
CA VAL A 26 -3.73 4.69 16.63
C VAL A 26 -2.32 5.04 17.11
N ALA A 27 -1.32 5.02 16.22
CA ALA A 27 0.06 5.39 16.55
C ALA A 27 0.25 6.89 16.74
N THR A 28 -0.63 7.74 16.16
CA THR A 28 -0.56 9.21 16.23
C THR A 28 -0.29 9.75 17.65
N PRO A 29 -1.12 9.42 18.68
CA PRO A 29 -0.87 9.90 20.04
C PRO A 29 0.43 9.36 20.65
N HIS A 30 0.83 8.14 20.29
CA HIS A 30 2.06 7.51 20.78
C HIS A 30 3.31 8.21 20.24
N ILE A 31 3.27 8.61 18.96
CA ILE A 31 4.36 9.37 18.33
C ILE A 31 4.48 10.77 18.94
N ALA A 32 3.35 11.44 19.21
CA ALA A 32 3.35 12.72 19.92
C ALA A 32 4.09 12.59 21.25
N SER A 33 3.71 11.59 22.05
CA SER A 33 4.36 11.30 23.34
C SER A 33 5.85 11.03 23.16
N LEU A 34 6.23 10.19 22.19
CA LEU A 34 7.63 9.85 21.95
C LEU A 34 8.48 11.08 21.61
N ILE A 35 7.97 11.99 20.76
CA ILE A 35 8.68 13.23 20.39
C ILE A 35 8.89 14.09 21.63
N HIS A 36 7.86 14.28 22.47
CA HIS A 36 8.00 15.06 23.69
C HIS A 36 8.97 14.45 24.71
N HIS A 37 9.18 13.14 24.71
CA HIS A 37 10.13 12.47 25.61
C HIS A 37 11.57 12.48 25.10
N LEU A 38 11.77 12.46 23.78
CA LEU A 38 13.11 12.29 23.18
C LEU A 38 13.72 13.59 22.63
N ALA A 39 12.90 14.62 22.38
CA ALA A 39 13.37 15.89 21.84
C ALA A 39 13.43 16.98 22.92
N SER A 40 14.27 18.00 22.70
CA SER A 40 14.21 19.23 23.49
C SER A 40 12.82 19.88 23.35
N PRO A 41 12.32 20.63 24.35
CA PRO A 41 10.98 21.25 24.29
C PRO A 41 10.74 22.07 23.03
N ALA A 42 11.68 22.95 22.67
CA ALA A 42 11.58 23.78 21.47
C ALA A 42 11.52 22.97 20.15
N ALA A 43 12.22 21.83 20.10
CA ALA A 43 12.16 20.94 18.94
C ALA A 43 10.84 20.15 18.92
N ALA A 44 10.33 19.72 20.07
CA ALA A 44 9.06 19.01 20.16
C ALA A 44 7.89 19.88 19.70
N ASP A 45 7.87 21.16 20.07
CA ASP A 45 6.82 22.11 19.67
C ASP A 45 6.82 22.36 18.15
N LEU A 46 7.99 22.32 17.51
CA LEU A 46 8.13 22.49 16.06
C LEU A 46 7.83 21.21 15.26
N LEU A 47 8.23 20.04 15.78
CA LEU A 47 8.15 18.77 15.05
C LEU A 47 6.79 18.07 15.21
N THR A 48 6.14 18.23 16.36
CA THR A 48 4.91 17.50 16.68
C THR A 48 3.74 17.88 15.74
N PRO A 49 3.40 19.16 15.53
CA PRO A 49 2.25 19.53 14.68
C PRO A 49 2.31 18.97 13.25
N PRO A 50 3.41 19.13 12.47
CA PRO A 50 3.48 18.58 11.13
C PRO A 50 3.51 17.06 11.11
N MET A 51 4.12 16.41 12.11
CA MET A 51 4.14 14.95 12.20
C MET A 51 2.75 14.35 12.44
N LEU A 52 1.96 14.97 13.33
CA LEU A 52 0.59 14.55 13.62
C LEU A 52 -0.33 14.78 12.43
N LEU A 53 -0.23 15.96 11.79
CA LEU A 53 -1.00 16.25 10.58
C LEU A 53 -0.74 15.18 9.51
N ASN A 54 0.53 14.84 9.28
CA ASN A 54 0.89 13.79 8.32
C ASN A 54 0.28 12.43 8.71
N HIS A 55 0.40 12.01 9.98
CA HIS A 55 -0.13 10.72 10.41
C HIS A 55 -1.65 10.63 10.30
N VAL A 56 -2.36 11.68 10.71
CA VAL A 56 -3.82 11.74 10.60
C VAL A 56 -4.25 11.76 9.13
N LEU A 57 -3.63 12.61 8.31
CA LEU A 57 -3.97 12.74 6.89
C LEU A 57 -3.72 11.43 6.14
N VAL A 58 -2.53 10.84 6.29
CA VAL A 58 -2.18 9.57 5.65
C VAL A 58 -3.09 8.46 6.17
N GLY A 59 -3.29 8.36 7.48
CA GLY A 59 -4.17 7.37 8.08
C GLY A 59 -5.59 7.43 7.52
N LEU A 60 -6.17 8.62 7.44
CA LEU A 60 -7.52 8.83 6.95
C LEU A 60 -7.65 8.57 5.44
N LEU A 61 -6.62 8.89 4.64
CA LEU A 61 -6.61 8.64 3.19
C LEU A 61 -6.39 7.15 2.83
N LEU A 62 -5.67 6.40 3.67
CA LEU A 62 -5.44 4.97 3.45
C LEU A 62 -6.72 4.15 3.59
N LEU A 63 -7.65 4.56 4.46
CA LEU A 63 -8.93 3.87 4.65
C LEU A 63 -9.78 3.80 3.37
N PRO A 64 -10.12 4.92 2.69
CA PRO A 64 -10.89 4.86 1.45
C PRO A 64 -10.11 4.16 0.33
N LEU A 65 -8.79 4.33 0.23
CA LEU A 65 -7.98 3.61 -0.76
C LEU A 65 -8.03 2.09 -0.56
N GLY A 66 -7.90 1.62 0.68
CA GLY A 66 -8.02 0.20 1.03
C GLY A 66 -9.41 -0.35 0.74
N TYR A 67 -10.46 0.39 1.15
CA TYR A 67 -11.85 0.00 0.89
C TYR A 67 -12.18 -0.08 -0.61
N LEU A 68 -11.80 0.94 -1.39
CA LEU A 68 -12.03 0.97 -2.84
C LEU A 68 -11.27 -0.16 -3.55
N THR A 69 -10.06 -0.49 -3.08
CA THR A 69 -9.29 -1.63 -3.59
C THR A 69 -10.00 -2.95 -3.32
N LEU A 70 -10.50 -3.17 -2.09
CA LEU A 70 -11.27 -4.36 -1.72
C LEU A 70 -12.53 -4.51 -2.57
N TYR A 71 -13.26 -3.40 -2.75
CA TYR A 71 -14.49 -3.35 -3.52
C TYR A 71 -14.27 -3.61 -5.02
N ALA A 72 -13.20 -3.06 -5.59
CA ALA A 72 -12.84 -3.24 -6.99
C ALA A 72 -12.19 -4.60 -7.29
N ALA A 73 -11.58 -5.28 -6.30
CA ALA A 73 -10.82 -6.51 -6.50
C ALA A 73 -11.55 -7.64 -7.27
N PRO A 74 -12.80 -8.03 -6.94
CA PRO A 74 -13.51 -9.07 -7.70
C PRO A 74 -13.88 -8.61 -9.12
N HIS A 75 -14.28 -7.35 -9.28
CA HIS A 75 -14.67 -6.75 -10.57
C HIS A 75 -13.47 -6.52 -11.50
N SER A 76 -12.28 -6.37 -10.94
CA SER A 76 -11.04 -6.26 -11.71
C SER A 76 -10.66 -7.60 -12.34
N ALA A 77 -10.98 -8.73 -11.69
CA ALA A 77 -10.76 -10.05 -12.26
C ALA A 77 -11.64 -10.33 -13.50
N THR A 78 -12.87 -9.79 -13.51
CA THR A 78 -13.77 -9.83 -14.69
C THR A 78 -13.49 -8.71 -15.70
N ARG A 79 -12.38 -7.98 -15.55
CA ARG A 79 -11.91 -6.91 -16.45
C ARG A 79 -12.88 -5.72 -16.60
N ALA A 80 -13.68 -5.43 -15.57
CA ALA A 80 -14.48 -4.21 -15.56
C ALA A 80 -13.58 -2.97 -15.60
N ARG A 81 -13.76 -2.08 -16.59
CA ARG A 81 -12.88 -0.92 -16.83
C ARG A 81 -12.75 -0.01 -15.61
N TRP A 82 -13.86 0.29 -14.94
CA TRP A 82 -13.87 1.14 -13.75
C TRP A 82 -13.04 0.52 -12.60
N ALA A 83 -13.13 -0.80 -12.41
CA ALA A 83 -12.41 -1.51 -11.37
C ALA A 83 -10.90 -1.53 -11.65
N GLN A 84 -10.52 -1.72 -12.92
CA GLN A 84 -9.12 -1.63 -13.36
C GLN A 84 -8.54 -0.23 -13.13
N VAL A 85 -9.30 0.83 -13.42
CA VAL A 85 -8.88 2.21 -13.15
C VAL A 85 -8.65 2.41 -11.66
N ILE A 86 -9.58 1.99 -10.79
CA ILE A 86 -9.44 2.14 -9.33
C ILE A 86 -8.19 1.41 -8.82
N VAL A 87 -8.00 0.14 -9.16
CA VAL A 87 -6.86 -0.63 -8.59
C VAL A 87 -5.53 -0.16 -9.14
N ARG A 88 -5.45 0.26 -10.41
CA ARG A 88 -4.22 0.80 -11.01
C ARG A 88 -3.87 2.18 -10.48
N ALA A 89 -4.86 3.08 -10.39
CA ALA A 89 -4.65 4.39 -9.80
C ALA A 89 -4.16 4.24 -8.35
N THR A 90 -4.82 3.40 -7.57
CA THR A 90 -4.41 3.13 -6.17
C THR A 90 -3.01 2.52 -6.09
N ALA A 91 -2.69 1.53 -6.93
CA ALA A 91 -1.37 0.91 -6.94
C ALA A 91 -0.26 1.92 -7.31
N VAL A 92 -0.52 2.81 -8.28
CA VAL A 92 0.42 3.90 -8.64
C VAL A 92 0.57 4.88 -7.48
N THR A 93 -0.52 5.29 -6.83
CA THR A 93 -0.47 6.14 -5.62
C THR A 93 0.35 5.50 -4.51
N VAL A 94 0.20 4.20 -4.26
CA VAL A 94 1.00 3.51 -3.24
C VAL A 94 2.47 3.40 -3.67
N ALA A 95 2.74 3.25 -4.97
CA ALA A 95 4.10 3.18 -5.50
C ALA A 95 4.85 4.52 -5.46
N THR A 96 4.17 5.66 -5.31
CA THR A 96 4.89 6.94 -5.10
C THR A 96 5.54 7.02 -3.72
N LEU A 97 5.06 6.27 -2.71
CA LEU A 97 5.65 6.22 -1.37
C LEU A 97 7.12 5.75 -1.37
N PRO A 98 7.48 4.56 -1.89
CA PRO A 98 8.87 4.14 -1.94
C PRO A 98 9.73 5.09 -2.78
N LEU A 99 9.18 5.66 -3.86
CA LEU A 99 9.90 6.65 -4.66
C LEU A 99 10.19 7.92 -3.86
N ALA A 100 9.20 8.43 -3.12
CA ALA A 100 9.35 9.60 -2.26
C ALA A 100 10.36 9.34 -1.14
N LEU A 101 10.36 8.15 -0.54
CA LEU A 101 11.36 7.76 0.46
C LEU A 101 12.78 7.75 -0.13
N LEU A 102 12.95 7.18 -1.32
CA LEU A 102 14.25 7.17 -2.00
C LEU A 102 14.72 8.59 -2.37
N VAL A 103 13.82 9.47 -2.80
CA VAL A 103 14.19 10.84 -3.22
C VAL A 103 14.44 11.75 -2.02
N LEU A 104 13.57 11.74 -1.01
CA LEU A 104 13.57 12.69 0.10
C LEU A 104 14.35 12.21 1.32
N MET A 105 14.46 10.90 1.52
CA MET A 105 15.11 10.27 2.68
C MET A 105 16.30 9.38 2.29
N SER A 106 17.06 9.79 1.27
CA SER A 106 18.26 9.10 0.78
C SER A 106 19.50 9.23 1.67
N LYS A 107 19.45 10.03 2.75
CA LYS A 107 20.62 10.24 3.61
C LYS A 107 20.97 8.97 4.39
N ARG A 108 22.25 8.59 4.36
CA ARG A 108 22.77 7.33 4.92
C ARG A 108 22.40 7.12 6.39
N TYR A 109 22.38 8.17 7.20
CA TYR A 109 22.05 8.06 8.63
C TYR A 109 20.60 7.62 8.90
N TYR A 110 19.65 7.81 7.97
CA TYR A 110 18.30 7.29 8.15
C TYR A 110 18.25 5.76 8.05
N PHE A 111 19.14 5.17 7.26
CA PHE A 111 19.24 3.72 7.08
C PHE A 111 20.03 3.02 8.21
N ASP A 112 20.64 3.78 9.12
CA ASP A 112 21.24 3.23 10.33
C ASP A 112 20.17 2.83 11.38
N ALA A 113 18.94 3.32 11.22
CA ALA A 113 17.81 2.95 12.07
C ALA A 113 17.15 1.64 11.56
N PRO A 114 17.24 0.51 12.29
CA PRO A 114 16.79 -0.80 11.79
C PRO A 114 15.29 -0.84 11.53
N LEU A 115 14.48 -0.16 12.36
CA LEU A 115 13.03 -0.07 12.15
C LEU A 115 12.67 0.69 10.88
N PHE A 116 13.43 1.73 10.52
CA PHE A 116 13.22 2.49 9.30
C PHE A 116 13.49 1.61 8.07
N VAL A 117 14.60 0.85 8.07
CA VAL A 117 14.93 -0.07 6.98
C VAL A 117 13.85 -1.13 6.77
N VAL A 118 13.38 -1.74 7.85
CA VAL A 118 12.30 -2.74 7.79
C VAL A 118 11.02 -2.12 7.22
N ALA A 119 10.64 -0.92 7.68
CA ALA A 119 9.48 -0.22 7.16
C ALA A 119 9.61 0.09 5.66
N VAL A 120 10.77 0.60 5.21
CA VAL A 120 11.06 0.85 3.79
C VAL A 120 10.94 -0.43 2.97
N ALA A 121 11.56 -1.52 3.43
CA ALA A 121 11.52 -2.80 2.72
C ALA A 121 10.09 -3.35 2.58
N LEU A 122 9.29 -3.26 3.65
CA LEU A 122 7.88 -3.65 3.62
C LEU A 122 7.06 -2.80 2.67
N VAL A 123 7.25 -1.48 2.68
CA VAL A 123 6.56 -0.55 1.76
C VAL A 123 6.92 -0.87 0.30
N VAL A 124 8.20 -1.09 0.00
CA VAL A 124 8.66 -1.47 -1.34
C VAL A 124 8.04 -2.79 -1.78
N ALA A 125 8.10 -3.83 -0.94
CA ALA A 125 7.54 -5.14 -1.24
C ALA A 125 6.02 -5.09 -1.45
N ALA A 126 5.29 -4.34 -0.61
CA ALA A 126 3.85 -4.15 -0.74
C ALA A 126 3.50 -3.39 -2.02
N ALA A 127 4.19 -2.28 -2.31
CA ALA A 127 3.98 -1.50 -3.53
C ALA A 127 4.25 -2.32 -4.79
N ALA A 128 5.36 -3.06 -4.83
CA ALA A 128 5.71 -3.94 -5.95
C ALA A 128 4.65 -5.03 -6.14
N THR A 129 4.24 -5.71 -5.07
CA THR A 129 3.19 -6.74 -5.13
C THR A 129 1.88 -6.17 -5.66
N PHE A 130 1.51 -4.97 -5.21
CA PHE A 130 0.25 -4.34 -5.61
C PHE A 130 0.30 -3.87 -7.07
N LEU A 131 1.42 -3.30 -7.53
CA LEU A 131 1.64 -2.98 -8.95
C LEU A 131 1.53 -4.23 -9.82
N VAL A 132 2.23 -5.30 -9.45
CA VAL A 132 2.17 -6.57 -10.19
C VAL A 132 0.73 -7.08 -10.24
N ALA A 133 0.00 -7.06 -9.13
CA ALA A 133 -1.39 -7.49 -9.10
C ALA A 133 -2.30 -6.61 -9.98
N ALA A 134 -2.19 -5.29 -9.89
CA ALA A 134 -3.06 -4.34 -10.60
C ALA A 134 -2.82 -4.26 -12.13
N PHE A 135 -1.61 -4.56 -12.58
CA PHE A 135 -1.23 -4.53 -13.99
C PHE A 135 -1.16 -5.91 -14.66
N SER A 136 -1.24 -7.00 -13.89
CA SER A 136 -1.35 -8.34 -14.45
C SER A 136 -2.72 -8.63 -15.04
N THR A 137 -2.75 -9.31 -16.18
CA THR A 137 -4.00 -9.79 -16.79
C THR A 137 -4.47 -11.08 -16.09
N PRO A 138 -5.71 -11.12 -15.55
CA PRO A 138 -6.32 -12.36 -15.08
C PRO A 138 -6.48 -13.34 -16.24
N ARG A 139 -5.99 -14.56 -16.05
CA ARG A 139 -6.24 -15.70 -16.94
C ARG A 139 -7.46 -16.46 -16.45
N ASP A 140 -8.36 -16.76 -17.37
CA ASP A 140 -9.49 -17.64 -17.12
C ASP A 140 -8.98 -19.08 -17.09
N ALA A 141 -9.44 -19.88 -16.11
CA ALA A 141 -9.01 -21.27 -15.96
C ALA A 141 -9.52 -22.18 -17.11
N ALA A 142 -10.40 -21.67 -17.98
CA ALA A 142 -11.05 -22.44 -19.04
C ALA A 142 -10.23 -22.57 -20.34
N SER A 143 -9.13 -21.81 -20.51
CA SER A 143 -8.38 -21.83 -21.78
C SER A 143 -7.43 -23.02 -21.94
N ASP A 144 -7.16 -23.79 -20.87
CA ASP A 144 -6.23 -24.94 -20.93
C ASP A 144 -6.94 -26.28 -21.21
N THR A 145 -8.28 -26.33 -21.15
CA THR A 145 -9.04 -27.58 -21.38
C THR A 145 -9.51 -27.74 -22.84
N ASP A 146 -9.71 -26.63 -23.57
CA ASP A 146 -10.24 -26.66 -24.94
C ASP A 146 -9.15 -26.89 -26.01
N ALA A 147 -7.87 -26.74 -25.65
CA ALA A 147 -6.74 -27.03 -26.53
C ALA A 147 -6.39 -28.52 -26.63
N GLY A 148 -6.91 -29.36 -25.71
CA GLY A 148 -6.63 -30.80 -25.69
C GLY A 148 -7.68 -31.69 -26.39
N ILE A 149 -8.82 -31.13 -26.81
CA ILE A 149 -9.95 -31.90 -27.38
C ILE A 149 -10.02 -31.78 -28.91
N ARG A 150 -9.28 -30.84 -29.53
CA ARG A 150 -9.31 -30.62 -30.99
C ARG A 150 -8.37 -31.49 -31.82
N ASP A 151 -7.59 -32.37 -31.20
CA ASP A 151 -6.60 -33.24 -31.87
C ASP A 151 -6.95 -34.74 -31.82
N ILE A 152 -8.25 -35.10 -31.76
CA ILE A 152 -8.71 -36.51 -31.87
C ILE A 152 -9.74 -36.64 -32.98
#